data_AF-A0A150GA80-F1
#
_entry.id   AF-A0A150GA80-F1
#
_cell.length_a   1.000
_cell.length_b   1.000
_cell.length_c   1.000
_cell.angle_alpha   90.00
_cell.angle_beta   90.00
_cell.angle_gamma   90.00
#
_symmetry.space_group_name_H-M   'P 1'
#
loop_
_entity.id
_entity.type
_entity.pdbx_description
1 polymer ?
#
loop_
_entity_poly.entity_id
_entity_poly.type
_entity_poly.pdbx_seq_one_letter_code
_entity_poly.pdbx_strand_id
1 'polypeptide(L)'
;MAVNTGSILIVPTTSYELTTKKAKTPKKNAILCGTGVPEDAGAAYYDPRNFLIRGGHRAFEQKILNMNKSAIQASARAVAEPWASLRGSRGRVSRVQELRTANAVLAEELMKTRAGSDEVESLQDERAQLMDLLNSQRNNSSRLEATVAADAATIAELRSRIQAAESRLEDEVSSRQELYSRHKSLEADFKLVSERNSGLAVSSSEVEGRLRAAQSRVEMLEDELRAAKAGLQAEKAAALAERQRASLLQSDLTELQSKTQLAAAATAAEQAELERLRIQNEQITSANDTLRGDVARMREEILHLTAQGVAAQANCQELQQQREDLQLQLASTRDSLERRIHQLEVGWRDDSATRARAGQEAAAAAERAAAEELLAVKRQHVDELAAKQREWEAQLRLLDGERGALQRAHEEEMTRKDLELLEVRERMRDAHASVADLATEVAKLKYQGEHYAAVSKECEDLKQRLEQAEETVKARDASLAEAAASHAAQLELWKAEANEVAQAAAKWKQRCTVLQAQLDEKDTDAEAEAVAGLESKLALANQEANSYQ
;
A
#
# COMPACT_ATOMS: atom_id res chain seq x y z
N MET A 1 -33.42 -7.07 15.47
CA MET A 1 -32.39 -7.22 16.51
C MET A 1 -31.17 -6.46 16.06
N ALA A 2 -30.92 -5.30 16.65
CA ALA A 2 -29.81 -4.41 16.29
C ALA A 2 -28.54 -4.86 17.01
N VAL A 3 -27.55 -5.33 16.26
CA VAL A 3 -26.23 -5.67 16.81
C VAL A 3 -25.37 -4.42 16.74
N ASN A 4 -25.07 -3.90 17.91
CA ASN A 4 -24.24 -2.74 18.17
C ASN A 4 -22.77 -3.20 18.20
N THR A 5 -22.04 -3.06 17.10
CA THR A 5 -20.58 -3.32 17.05
C THR A 5 -19.82 -2.02 17.20
N GLY A 6 -19.60 -1.62 18.45
CA GLY A 6 -18.62 -0.59 18.80
C GLY A 6 -17.20 -1.14 18.60
N SER A 7 -16.58 -0.78 17.48
CA SER A 7 -15.16 -1.05 17.23
C SER A 7 -14.32 -0.03 18.01
N ILE A 8 -13.58 -0.54 19.00
CA ILE A 8 -12.62 0.21 19.81
C ILE A 8 -11.36 0.44 18.97
N LEU A 9 -11.14 1.70 18.58
CA LEU A 9 -9.89 2.18 17.99
C LEU A 9 -8.79 2.18 19.06
N ILE A 10 -7.88 1.21 19.00
CA ILE A 10 -6.60 1.26 19.72
C ILE A 10 -5.57 1.84 18.75
N VAL A 11 -5.27 3.13 18.91
CA VAL A 11 -4.16 3.81 18.21
C VAL A 11 -2.87 3.51 18.99
N PRO A 12 -1.84 2.89 18.39
CA PRO A 12 -0.54 2.83 19.01
C PRO A 12 0.13 4.20 18.90
N THR A 13 0.28 4.88 20.04
CA THR A 13 1.10 6.07 20.20
C THR A 13 2.58 5.70 20.08
N THR A 14 3.15 5.76 18.87
CA THR A 14 4.60 5.83 18.69
C THR A 14 5.05 7.29 18.80
N SER A 15 5.36 7.70 20.01
CA SER A 15 6.08 8.93 20.31
C SER A 15 7.50 8.86 19.75
N TYR A 16 7.73 9.47 18.58
CA TYR A 16 9.07 9.86 18.17
C TYR A 16 9.39 11.22 18.79
N GLU A 17 10.26 11.21 19.79
CA GLU A 17 10.86 12.41 20.37
C GLU A 17 11.70 13.16 19.31
N LEU A 18 11.27 14.36 18.96
CA LEU A 18 12.06 15.32 18.19
C LEU A 18 13.16 15.89 19.10
N THR A 19 14.40 15.44 18.91
CA THR A 19 15.58 16.07 19.51
C THR A 19 15.84 17.44 18.86
N THR A 20 15.26 18.49 19.43
CA THR A 20 15.57 19.89 19.09
C THR A 20 16.84 20.35 19.83
N LYS A 21 18.02 19.92 19.38
CA LYS A 21 19.29 20.51 19.84
C LYS A 21 19.62 21.75 19.00
N LYS A 22 19.24 22.92 19.53
CA LYS A 22 19.82 24.22 19.15
C LYS A 22 21.31 24.23 19.51
N ALA A 23 22.20 24.13 18.51
CA ALA A 23 23.61 24.41 18.70
C ALA A 23 23.83 25.93 18.74
N LYS A 24 24.15 26.43 19.93
CA LYS A 24 24.57 27.80 20.20
C LYS A 24 25.94 28.07 19.56
N THR A 25 26.08 29.23 18.95
CA THR A 25 27.36 29.85 18.58
C THR A 25 28.27 30.00 19.80
N PRO A 26 29.60 29.78 19.70
CA PRO A 26 30.51 30.15 20.76
C PRO A 26 30.94 31.62 20.60
N LYS A 27 30.66 32.40 21.64
CA LYS A 27 31.21 33.74 21.86
C LYS A 27 32.69 33.65 22.20
N LYS A 28 33.43 34.67 21.74
CA LYS A 28 34.78 35.09 22.16
C LYS A 28 35.03 34.88 23.66
N ASN A 29 36.22 34.40 24.02
CA ASN A 29 36.96 34.86 25.20
C ASN A 29 38.47 34.48 25.12
N ALA A 30 39.30 35.51 25.34
CA ALA A 30 40.55 35.58 26.12
C ALA A 30 41.62 34.47 25.95
N ILE A 31 42.82 34.76 25.41
CA ILE A 31 44.01 35.28 26.12
C ILE A 31 44.22 34.61 27.50
N LEU A 32 45.15 33.65 27.57
CA LEU A 32 46.20 33.61 28.61
C LEU A 32 47.34 32.66 28.20
N CYS A 33 48.55 33.01 28.67
CA CYS A 33 49.85 32.39 28.41
C CYS A 33 50.00 30.95 28.92
N GLY A 34 50.93 30.21 28.33
CA GLY A 34 51.45 28.96 28.89
C GLY A 34 52.59 28.37 28.05
N THR A 35 53.80 28.46 28.60
CA THR A 35 55.12 28.03 28.11
C THR A 35 55.26 26.54 27.78
N GLY A 36 56.12 26.21 26.82
CA GLY A 36 56.66 24.85 26.61
C GLY A 36 57.66 24.76 25.46
N VAL A 37 58.95 24.87 25.77
CA VAL A 37 60.11 24.52 24.92
C VAL A 37 60.34 23.00 25.04
N PRO A 38 60.79 22.29 23.98
CA PRO A 38 62.18 21.82 23.90
C PRO A 38 62.81 22.13 22.52
N GLU A 39 64.01 22.70 22.46
CA GLU A 39 65.29 21.98 22.28
C GLU A 39 65.35 21.15 20.99
N ASP A 40 65.90 21.74 19.92
CA ASP A 40 67.01 21.12 19.21
C ASP A 40 67.88 22.18 18.51
N ALA A 41 69.15 22.19 18.89
CA ALA A 41 70.16 23.18 18.56
C ALA A 41 71.08 22.63 17.46
N GLY A 42 71.42 23.45 16.46
CA GLY A 42 72.41 23.01 15.46
C GLY A 42 72.64 23.93 14.27
N ALA A 43 72.93 25.21 14.47
CA ALA A 43 73.74 26.02 13.55
C ALA A 43 73.99 27.41 14.15
N ALA A 44 75.10 27.56 14.88
CA ALA A 44 75.59 28.88 15.27
C ALA A 44 76.15 29.58 14.02
N TYR A 45 75.29 30.37 13.36
CA TYR A 45 75.75 31.40 12.44
C TYR A 45 76.60 32.39 13.24
N TYR A 46 77.88 32.48 12.91
CA TYR A 46 78.79 33.47 13.47
C TYR A 46 78.39 34.84 12.92
N ASP A 47 77.54 35.57 13.64
CA ASP A 47 77.15 36.94 13.31
C ASP A 47 78.10 37.93 14.02
N PRO A 48 79.02 38.60 13.29
CA PRO A 48 79.95 39.57 13.86
C PRO A 48 79.27 40.81 14.45
N ARG A 49 77.94 40.98 14.28
CA ARG A 49 77.18 42.11 14.85
C ARG A 49 76.79 41.93 16.31
N ASN A 50 76.91 40.73 16.87
CA ASN A 50 76.51 40.46 18.26
C ASN A 50 77.51 40.97 19.32
N PHE A 51 78.68 41.51 18.91
CA PHE A 51 79.65 42.11 19.84
C PHE A 51 79.26 43.52 20.32
N LEU A 52 78.30 44.18 19.67
CA LEU A 52 77.98 45.58 19.93
C LEU A 52 76.76 45.82 20.85
N ILE A 53 75.91 44.82 21.07
CA ILE A 53 74.58 45.07 21.67
C ILE A 53 74.48 44.66 23.16
N ARG A 54 75.43 43.89 23.70
CA ARG A 54 75.46 43.59 25.15
C ARG A 54 76.87 43.73 25.74
N GLY A 55 77.19 44.94 26.20
CA GLY A 55 78.31 45.19 27.12
C GLY A 55 79.68 45.50 26.51
N GLY A 56 79.86 45.36 25.19
CA GLY A 56 81.17 45.58 24.53
C GLY A 56 81.62 47.05 24.45
N HIS A 57 80.69 48.00 24.32
CA HIS A 57 81.03 49.42 24.14
C HIS A 57 81.79 50.01 25.36
N ARG A 58 81.40 49.61 26.58
CA ARG A 58 82.03 50.09 27.82
C ARG A 58 83.44 49.54 28.04
N ALA A 59 83.69 48.29 27.65
CA ALA A 59 85.01 47.67 27.74
C ALA A 59 85.97 48.21 26.66
N PHE A 60 85.45 48.54 25.48
CA PHE A 60 86.21 49.18 24.41
C PHE A 60 86.58 50.63 24.73
N GLU A 61 85.63 51.42 25.24
CA GLU A 61 85.89 52.80 25.72
C GLU A 61 86.91 52.83 26.86
N GLN A 62 86.85 51.90 27.82
CA GLN A 62 87.85 51.80 28.89
C GLN A 62 89.25 51.45 28.37
N LYS A 63 89.36 50.66 27.30
CA LYS A 63 90.66 50.30 26.70
C LYS A 63 91.26 51.46 25.90
N ILE A 64 90.44 52.22 25.18
CA ILE A 64 90.88 53.45 24.49
C ILE A 64 91.29 54.52 25.52
N LEU A 65 90.52 54.71 26.59
CA LEU A 65 90.88 55.62 27.68
C LEU A 65 92.20 55.20 28.36
N ASN A 66 92.41 53.90 28.60
CA ASN A 66 93.67 53.42 29.18
C ASN A 66 94.87 53.54 28.22
N MET A 67 94.68 53.31 26.92
CA MET A 67 95.74 53.51 25.92
C MET A 67 96.13 54.99 25.81
N ASN A 68 95.15 55.91 25.75
CA ASN A 68 95.42 57.34 25.71
C ASN A 68 96.10 57.84 27.00
N LYS A 69 95.73 57.31 28.16
CA LYS A 69 96.37 57.64 29.44
C LYS A 69 97.83 57.17 29.48
N SER A 70 98.15 56.01 28.88
CA SER A 70 99.54 55.52 28.75
C SER A 70 100.37 56.28 27.71
N ALA A 71 99.76 56.71 26.59
CA ALA A 71 100.45 57.48 25.56
C ALA A 71 100.80 58.91 26.04
N ILE A 72 99.90 59.54 26.81
CA ILE A 72 100.14 60.87 27.42
C ILE A 72 101.18 60.77 28.54
N GLN A 73 101.21 59.67 29.32
CA GLN A 73 102.26 59.44 30.32
C GLN A 73 103.63 59.06 29.72
N ALA A 74 103.68 58.51 28.50
CA ALA A 74 104.92 58.26 27.78
C ALA A 74 105.50 59.52 27.10
N SER A 75 104.64 60.43 26.63
CA SER A 75 105.06 61.70 26.01
C SER A 75 105.39 62.79 27.04
N ALA A 76 104.78 62.78 28.22
CA ALA A 76 105.11 63.70 29.33
C ALA A 76 106.45 63.39 30.04
N ARG A 77 107.10 62.24 29.76
CA ARG A 77 108.44 61.88 30.28
C ARG A 77 109.58 62.15 29.30
N ALA A 78 109.31 62.64 28.09
CA ALA A 78 110.31 62.88 27.05
C ALA A 78 110.67 64.37 26.84
N VAL A 79 110.07 65.30 27.60
CA VAL A 79 110.34 66.74 27.49
C VAL A 79 110.58 67.34 28.89
N ALA A 80 111.68 66.93 29.52
CA ALA A 80 112.20 67.60 30.71
C ALA A 80 113.74 67.50 30.71
N GLU A 81 114.36 68.66 30.44
CA GLU A 81 115.74 69.04 30.80
C GLU A 81 116.94 68.53 29.94
N PRO A 82 118.07 69.28 29.92
CA PRO A 82 118.16 70.65 29.42
C PRO A 82 119.40 70.87 28.52
N TRP A 83 119.32 71.93 27.72
CA TRP A 83 120.43 72.51 26.99
C TRP A 83 121.58 72.91 27.93
N ALA A 84 122.77 72.34 27.72
CA ALA A 84 124.01 72.87 28.30
C ALA A 84 125.23 72.57 27.43
N SER A 85 126.08 73.60 27.30
CA SER A 85 127.47 73.60 26.79
C SER A 85 127.72 73.52 25.28
N LEU A 86 128.67 74.23 24.68
CA LEU A 86 129.46 75.40 25.02
C LEU A 86 130.33 75.72 23.79
N ARG A 87 130.44 77.02 23.46
CA ARG A 87 131.59 77.76 22.90
C ARG A 87 132.46 77.12 21.80
N GLY A 88 132.55 77.84 20.68
CA GLY A 88 133.66 77.71 19.72
C GLY A 88 133.62 78.79 18.64
N SER A 89 134.34 79.89 18.87
CA SER A 89 134.39 81.08 18.01
C SER A 89 135.52 81.01 16.98
N ARG A 90 135.19 80.94 15.68
CA ARG A 90 135.85 81.67 14.56
C ARG A 90 135.32 81.20 13.21
N GLY A 91 134.59 82.07 12.52
CA GLY A 91 134.06 81.82 11.17
C GLY A 91 132.82 82.66 10.84
N ARG A 92 132.79 83.94 11.24
CA ARG A 92 131.57 84.77 11.28
C ARG A 92 131.04 85.27 9.92
N VAL A 93 131.65 84.93 8.78
CA VAL A 93 131.15 85.33 7.44
C VAL A 93 130.67 84.13 6.63
N SER A 94 131.39 82.99 6.63
CA SER A 94 130.90 81.72 6.04
C SER A 94 129.62 81.24 6.74
N ARG A 95 129.60 81.34 8.08
CA ARG A 95 128.45 80.87 8.88
C ARG A 95 127.20 81.73 8.71
N VAL A 96 127.33 83.01 8.35
CA VAL A 96 126.17 83.88 8.07
C VAL A 96 125.61 83.60 6.67
N GLN A 97 126.48 83.31 5.69
CA GLN A 97 126.07 82.85 4.36
C GLN A 97 125.39 81.47 4.44
N GLU A 98 125.98 80.53 5.19
CA GLU A 98 125.41 79.20 5.49
C GLU A 98 124.11 79.28 6.27
N LEU A 99 123.97 80.23 7.21
CA LEU A 99 122.70 80.45 7.92
C LEU A 99 121.63 81.11 7.04
N ARG A 100 122.02 81.94 6.06
CA ARG A 100 121.08 82.52 5.08
C ARG A 100 120.62 81.49 4.07
N THR A 101 121.51 80.65 3.55
CA THR A 101 121.13 79.53 2.68
C THR A 101 120.36 78.47 3.46
N ALA A 102 120.75 78.16 4.70
CA ALA A 102 119.98 77.27 5.57
C ALA A 102 118.60 77.85 5.90
N ASN A 103 118.47 79.16 6.15
CA ASN A 103 117.17 79.81 6.37
C ASN A 103 116.33 79.89 5.09
N ALA A 104 116.94 80.07 3.92
CA ALA A 104 116.23 80.06 2.64
C ALA A 104 115.72 78.65 2.31
N VAL A 105 116.54 77.61 2.52
CA VAL A 105 116.14 76.21 2.39
C VAL A 105 115.09 75.85 3.43
N LEU A 106 115.22 76.31 4.69
CA LEU A 106 114.19 76.13 5.72
C LEU A 106 112.89 76.86 5.39
N ALA A 107 112.95 78.06 4.81
CA ALA A 107 111.75 78.79 4.39
C ALA A 107 111.07 78.09 3.21
N GLU A 108 111.84 77.55 2.26
CA GLU A 108 111.31 76.76 1.14
C GLU A 108 110.73 75.41 1.61
N GLU A 109 111.40 74.73 2.55
CA GLU A 109 110.90 73.53 3.23
C GLU A 109 109.64 73.84 4.06
N LEU A 110 109.58 74.99 4.74
CA LEU A 110 108.40 75.45 5.48
C LEU A 110 107.22 75.79 4.56
N MET A 111 107.49 76.35 3.38
CA MET A 111 106.47 76.60 2.36
C MET A 111 106.00 75.29 1.71
N LYS A 112 106.90 74.34 1.43
CA LYS A 112 106.55 72.99 0.93
C LYS A 112 105.78 72.17 1.95
N THR A 113 106.14 72.26 3.24
CA THR A 113 105.40 71.60 4.32
C THR A 113 104.07 72.27 4.60
N ARG A 114 103.94 73.59 4.42
CA ARG A 114 102.63 74.27 4.42
C ARG A 114 101.78 73.85 3.23
N ALA A 115 102.30 73.89 2.01
CA ALA A 115 101.57 73.44 0.82
C ALA A 115 101.16 71.97 0.93
N GLY A 116 102.04 71.10 1.44
CA GLY A 116 101.70 69.71 1.75
C GLY A 116 100.72 69.56 2.92
N SER A 117 100.71 70.48 3.88
CA SER A 117 99.72 70.51 4.97
C SER A 117 98.34 70.90 4.43
N ASP A 118 98.28 71.91 3.56
CA ASP A 118 97.04 72.38 2.93
C ASP A 118 96.48 71.29 1.97
N GLU A 119 97.35 70.55 1.27
CA GLU A 119 96.97 69.40 0.43
C GLU A 119 96.53 68.20 1.28
N VAL A 120 97.12 67.98 2.45
CA VAL A 120 96.64 66.98 3.41
C VAL A 120 95.29 67.38 4.02
N GLU A 121 95.07 68.67 4.28
CA GLU A 121 93.81 69.20 4.78
C GLU A 121 92.71 69.08 3.73
N SER A 122 92.97 69.42 2.46
CA SER A 122 92.01 69.23 1.37
C SER A 122 91.66 67.74 1.16
N LEU A 123 92.64 66.84 1.21
CA LEU A 123 92.40 65.39 1.14
C LEU A 123 91.64 64.86 2.36
N GLN A 124 91.82 65.46 3.54
CA GLN A 124 91.04 65.12 4.73
C GLN A 124 89.58 65.58 4.59
N ASP A 125 89.35 66.77 4.03
CA ASP A 125 88.01 67.30 3.75
C ASP A 125 87.30 66.48 2.67
N GLU A 126 87.97 66.14 1.57
CA GLU A 126 87.44 65.23 0.53
C GLU A 126 87.11 63.86 1.11
N ARG A 127 87.98 63.31 1.97
CA ARG A 127 87.72 62.05 2.66
C ARG A 127 86.50 62.15 3.58
N ALA A 128 86.32 63.26 4.28
CA ALA A 128 85.14 63.51 5.11
C ALA A 128 83.86 63.57 4.26
N GLN A 129 83.88 64.31 3.16
CA GLN A 129 82.76 64.40 2.21
C GLN A 129 82.40 63.04 1.59
N LEU A 130 83.40 62.25 1.19
CA LEU A 130 83.17 60.89 0.66
C LEU A 130 82.60 59.95 1.74
N MET A 131 83.04 60.08 2.99
CA MET A 131 82.47 59.30 4.10
C MET A 131 81.02 59.69 4.37
N ASP A 132 80.66 60.96 4.30
CA ASP A 132 79.28 61.43 4.45
C ASP A 132 78.40 60.97 3.28
N LEU A 133 78.91 61.03 2.05
CA LEU A 133 78.22 60.50 0.87
C LEU A 133 77.98 58.99 1.02
N LEU A 134 78.99 58.23 1.44
CA LEU A 134 78.88 56.79 1.65
C LEU A 134 77.89 56.45 2.77
N ASN A 135 77.88 57.23 3.85
CA ASN A 135 76.88 57.09 4.92
C ASN A 135 75.46 57.42 4.42
N SER A 136 75.30 58.46 3.59
CA SER A 136 74.00 58.82 2.99
C SER A 136 73.49 57.71 2.07
N GLN A 137 74.36 57.12 1.23
CA GLN A 137 74.02 56.00 0.36
C GLN A 137 73.66 54.76 1.16
N ARG A 138 74.40 54.48 2.24
CA ARG A 138 74.08 53.36 3.13
C ARG A 138 72.73 53.53 3.82
N ASN A 139 72.40 54.75 4.25
CA ASN A 139 71.09 55.06 4.81
C ASN A 139 69.97 54.93 3.76
N ASN A 140 70.19 55.38 2.53
CA ASN A 140 69.25 55.22 1.43
C ASN A 140 69.05 53.75 1.05
N SER A 141 70.12 52.96 0.98
CA SER A 141 70.05 51.49 0.76
C SER A 141 69.24 50.83 1.86
N SER A 142 69.50 51.18 3.13
CA SER A 142 68.76 50.62 4.27
C SER A 142 67.27 50.97 4.22
N ARG A 143 66.91 52.19 3.80
CA ARG A 143 65.49 52.59 3.60
C ARG A 143 64.84 51.81 2.46
N LEU A 144 65.55 51.62 1.35
CA LEU A 144 65.06 50.83 0.22
C LEU A 144 64.89 49.35 0.58
N GLU A 145 65.85 48.76 1.30
CA GLU A 145 65.76 47.41 1.82
C GLU A 145 64.55 47.24 2.75
N ALA A 146 64.28 48.22 3.62
CA ALA A 146 63.09 48.20 4.48
C ALA A 146 61.78 48.27 3.67
N THR A 147 61.72 49.10 2.61
CA THR A 147 60.54 49.15 1.73
C THR A 147 60.36 47.84 0.95
N VAL A 148 61.44 47.25 0.41
CA VAL A 148 61.37 45.98 -0.31
C VAL A 148 60.95 44.85 0.62
N ALA A 149 61.41 44.84 1.88
CA ALA A 149 60.97 43.86 2.87
C ALA A 149 59.49 44.02 3.23
N ALA A 150 58.99 45.26 3.35
CA ALA A 150 57.56 45.53 3.57
C ALA A 150 56.71 45.09 2.36
N ASP A 151 57.14 45.37 1.15
CA ASP A 151 56.46 44.94 -0.08
C ASP A 151 56.49 43.41 -0.23
N ALA A 152 57.60 42.75 0.09
CA ALA A 152 57.69 41.29 0.10
C ALA A 152 56.71 40.66 1.11
N ALA A 153 56.53 41.28 2.29
CA ALA A 153 55.57 40.84 3.29
C ALA A 153 54.11 41.01 2.80
N THR A 154 53.77 42.13 2.16
CA THR A 154 52.42 42.33 1.60
C THR A 154 52.14 41.37 0.45
N ILE A 155 53.12 41.11 -0.43
CA ILE A 155 52.99 40.10 -1.50
C ILE A 155 52.76 38.71 -0.91
N ALA A 156 53.48 38.33 0.15
CA ALA A 156 53.29 37.05 0.82
C ALA A 156 51.89 36.94 1.45
N GLU A 157 51.40 38.01 2.07
CA GLU A 157 50.04 38.06 2.62
C GLU A 157 48.97 37.94 1.53
N LEU A 158 49.11 38.66 0.42
CA LEU A 158 48.19 38.58 -0.72
C LEU A 158 48.18 37.18 -1.34
N ARG A 159 49.35 36.54 -1.50
CA ARG A 159 49.45 35.15 -1.97
C ARG A 159 48.74 34.18 -1.02
N SER A 160 48.91 34.36 0.29
CA SER A 160 48.20 33.55 1.30
C SER A 160 46.67 33.73 1.22
N ARG A 161 46.19 34.97 1.03
CA ARG A 161 44.76 35.26 0.85
C ARG A 161 44.20 34.64 -0.43
N ILE A 162 44.95 34.69 -1.53
CA ILE A 162 44.57 34.05 -2.81
C ILE A 162 44.47 32.54 -2.62
N GLN A 163 45.48 31.90 -2.02
CA GLN A 163 45.47 30.46 -1.78
C GLN A 163 44.30 30.03 -0.86
N ALA A 164 43.97 30.85 0.15
CA ALA A 164 42.80 30.61 0.99
C ALA A 164 41.46 30.79 0.24
N ALA A 165 41.40 31.72 -0.71
CA ALA A 165 40.22 31.91 -1.56
C ALA A 165 40.06 30.77 -2.58
N GLU A 166 41.16 30.30 -3.18
CA GLU A 166 41.19 29.13 -4.08
C GLU A 166 40.72 27.87 -3.36
N SER A 167 41.21 27.60 -2.14
CA SER A 167 40.75 26.48 -1.33
C SER A 167 39.26 26.55 -1.01
N ARG A 168 38.72 27.74 -0.70
CA ARG A 168 37.27 27.90 -0.47
C ARG A 168 36.45 27.65 -1.74
N LEU A 169 36.96 28.07 -2.89
CA LEU A 169 36.29 27.84 -4.17
C LEU A 169 36.27 26.33 -4.51
N GLU A 170 37.36 25.61 -4.25
CA GLU A 170 37.42 24.15 -4.42
C GLU A 170 36.43 23.42 -3.51
N ASP A 171 36.31 23.83 -2.24
CA ASP A 171 35.31 23.31 -1.31
C ASP A 171 33.88 23.57 -1.81
N GLU A 172 33.59 24.78 -2.31
CA GLU A 172 32.29 25.13 -2.88
C GLU A 172 31.97 24.30 -4.14
N VAL A 173 32.92 24.13 -5.07
CA VAL A 173 32.74 23.28 -6.26
C VAL A 173 32.46 21.84 -5.86
N SER A 174 33.21 21.31 -4.88
CA SER A 174 32.99 19.96 -4.35
C SER A 174 31.58 19.82 -3.74
N SER A 175 31.15 20.80 -2.94
CA SER A 175 29.81 20.80 -2.35
C SER A 175 28.69 20.87 -3.40
N ARG A 176 28.87 21.66 -4.47
CA ARG A 176 27.91 21.74 -5.59
C ARG A 176 27.80 20.41 -6.32
N GLN A 177 28.92 19.72 -6.52
CA GLN A 177 28.94 18.41 -7.17
C GLN A 177 28.24 17.33 -6.32
N GLU A 178 28.44 17.35 -4.99
CA GLU A 178 27.69 16.50 -4.06
C GLU A 178 26.19 16.78 -4.12
N LEU A 179 25.76 18.06 -4.06
CA LEU A 179 24.35 18.43 -4.15
C LEU A 179 23.72 18.00 -5.48
N TYR A 180 24.43 18.15 -6.59
CA TYR A 180 23.96 17.71 -7.91
C TYR A 180 23.80 16.17 -7.98
N SER A 181 24.72 15.41 -7.38
CA SER A 181 24.57 13.95 -7.31
C SER A 181 23.37 13.51 -6.46
N ARG A 182 23.12 14.19 -5.33
CA ARG A 182 21.93 13.97 -4.49
C ARG A 182 20.63 14.37 -5.20
N HIS A 183 20.66 15.46 -5.97
CA HIS A 183 19.52 15.83 -6.80
C HIS A 183 19.20 14.73 -7.81
N LYS A 184 20.20 14.22 -8.54
CA LYS A 184 20.00 13.11 -9.49
C LYS A 184 19.48 11.84 -8.83
N SER A 185 19.94 11.50 -7.62
CA SER A 185 19.40 10.33 -6.91
C SER A 185 17.93 10.53 -6.51
N LEU A 186 17.59 11.71 -5.97
CA LEU A 186 16.20 12.03 -5.60
C LEU A 186 15.26 12.07 -6.83
N GLU A 187 15.73 12.54 -7.97
CA GLU A 187 14.97 12.51 -9.22
C GLU A 187 14.68 11.07 -9.70
N ALA A 188 15.65 10.16 -9.52
CA ALA A 188 15.47 8.74 -9.81
C ALA A 188 14.46 8.09 -8.84
N ASP A 189 14.56 8.40 -7.55
CA ASP A 189 13.61 7.92 -6.53
C ASP A 189 12.19 8.42 -6.82
N PHE A 190 12.03 9.68 -7.24
CA PHE A 190 10.73 10.24 -7.63
C PHE A 190 10.12 9.51 -8.84
N LYS A 191 10.93 9.19 -9.87
CA LYS A 191 10.48 8.38 -11.02
C LYS A 191 10.00 6.99 -10.57
N LEU A 192 10.75 6.32 -9.71
CA LEU A 192 10.35 5.01 -9.14
C LEU A 192 9.06 5.10 -8.33
N VAL A 193 8.87 6.15 -7.52
CA VAL A 193 7.63 6.36 -6.77
C VAL A 193 6.47 6.60 -7.73
N SER A 194 6.64 7.40 -8.78
CA SER A 194 5.63 7.65 -9.81
C SER A 194 5.22 6.36 -10.55
N GLU A 195 6.19 5.52 -10.94
CA GLU A 195 5.95 4.22 -11.57
C GLU A 195 5.22 3.25 -10.62
N ARG A 196 5.58 3.23 -9.33
CA ARG A 196 4.84 2.45 -8.34
C ARG A 196 3.41 2.95 -8.16
N ASN A 197 3.21 4.26 -8.23
CA ASN A 197 1.90 4.88 -8.10
C ASN A 197 0.97 4.50 -9.26
N SER A 198 1.50 4.54 -10.50
CA SER A 198 0.74 4.10 -11.67
C SER A 198 0.45 2.60 -11.63
N GLY A 199 1.41 1.77 -11.18
CA GLY A 199 1.20 0.34 -10.96
C GLY A 199 0.11 0.04 -9.90
N LEU A 200 0.09 0.79 -8.80
CA LEU A 200 -0.94 0.66 -7.76
C LEU A 200 -2.32 1.12 -8.24
N ALA A 201 -2.40 2.18 -9.04
CA ALA A 201 -3.65 2.62 -9.64
C ALA A 201 -4.26 1.53 -10.55
N VAL A 202 -3.43 0.87 -11.36
CA VAL A 202 -3.86 -0.27 -12.19
C VAL A 202 -4.32 -1.43 -11.31
N SER A 203 -3.53 -1.83 -10.31
CA SER A 203 -3.91 -2.90 -9.38
C SER A 203 -5.21 -2.60 -8.63
N SER A 204 -5.40 -1.36 -8.17
CA SER A 204 -6.66 -0.91 -7.55
C SER A 204 -7.84 -1.07 -8.49
N SER A 205 -7.70 -0.68 -9.75
CA SER A 205 -8.76 -0.82 -10.76
C SER A 205 -9.12 -2.28 -11.04
N GLU A 206 -8.14 -3.18 -11.04
CA GLU A 206 -8.36 -4.62 -11.22
C GLU A 206 -9.10 -5.23 -10.02
N VAL A 207 -8.69 -4.89 -8.79
CA VAL A 207 -9.35 -5.40 -7.58
C VAL A 207 -10.77 -4.85 -7.45
N GLU A 208 -11.00 -3.58 -7.78
CA GLU A 208 -12.36 -3.02 -7.86
C GLU A 208 -13.22 -3.71 -8.93
N GLY A 209 -12.62 -4.07 -10.08
CA GLY A 209 -13.28 -4.86 -11.11
C GLY A 209 -13.68 -6.26 -10.60
N ARG A 210 -12.79 -6.94 -9.89
CA ARG A 210 -13.06 -8.24 -9.25
C ARG A 210 -14.13 -8.14 -8.17
N LEU A 211 -14.10 -7.08 -7.35
CA LEU A 211 -15.12 -6.82 -6.34
C LEU A 211 -16.50 -6.64 -6.97
N ARG A 212 -16.60 -5.85 -8.06
CA ARG A 212 -17.86 -5.69 -8.81
C ARG A 212 -18.35 -7.01 -9.40
N ALA A 213 -17.46 -7.83 -9.95
CA ALA A 213 -17.81 -9.16 -10.46
C ALA A 213 -18.29 -10.10 -9.35
N ALA A 214 -17.62 -10.09 -8.19
CA ALA A 214 -18.02 -10.88 -7.03
C ALA A 214 -19.38 -10.45 -6.47
N GLN A 215 -19.64 -9.14 -6.38
CA GLN A 215 -20.93 -8.57 -6.00
C GLN A 215 -22.05 -9.03 -6.95
N SER A 216 -21.83 -8.94 -8.26
CA SER A 216 -22.80 -9.43 -9.25
C SER A 216 -23.07 -10.93 -9.11
N ARG A 217 -22.05 -11.75 -8.78
CA ARG A 217 -22.24 -13.17 -8.51
C ARG A 217 -23.07 -13.42 -7.26
N VAL A 218 -22.89 -12.63 -6.19
CA VAL A 218 -23.73 -12.70 -4.99
C VAL A 218 -25.18 -12.36 -5.32
N GLU A 219 -25.42 -11.29 -6.10
CA GLU A 219 -26.77 -10.92 -6.53
C GLU A 219 -27.46 -12.06 -7.32
N MET A 220 -26.75 -12.69 -8.26
CA MET A 220 -27.29 -13.85 -8.99
C MET A 220 -27.61 -15.03 -8.07
N LEU A 221 -26.74 -15.35 -7.10
CA LEU A 221 -26.99 -16.42 -6.12
C LEU A 221 -28.16 -16.09 -5.18
N GLU A 222 -28.35 -14.81 -4.84
CA GLU A 222 -29.51 -14.37 -4.06
C GLU A 222 -30.82 -14.50 -4.86
N ASP A 223 -30.78 -14.22 -6.17
CA ASP A 223 -31.91 -14.44 -7.08
C ASP A 223 -32.23 -15.93 -7.21
N GLU A 224 -31.22 -16.79 -7.41
CA GLU A 224 -31.36 -18.25 -7.43
C GLU A 224 -31.93 -18.79 -6.11
N LEU A 225 -31.43 -18.31 -4.97
CA LEU A 225 -31.94 -18.70 -3.66
C LEU A 225 -33.39 -18.25 -3.46
N ARG A 226 -33.76 -17.06 -3.93
CA ARG A 226 -35.15 -16.57 -3.88
C ARG A 226 -36.06 -17.43 -4.76
N ALA A 227 -35.63 -17.79 -5.97
CA ALA A 227 -36.37 -18.67 -6.87
C ALA A 227 -36.54 -20.07 -6.28
N ALA A 228 -35.48 -20.67 -5.74
CA ALA A 228 -35.52 -22.00 -5.12
C ALA A 228 -36.42 -22.04 -3.89
N LYS A 229 -36.39 -20.98 -3.04
CA LYS A 229 -37.32 -20.85 -1.90
C LYS A 229 -38.77 -20.74 -2.36
N ALA A 230 -39.04 -19.97 -3.41
CA ALA A 230 -40.39 -19.84 -3.96
C ALA A 230 -40.88 -21.18 -4.55
N GLY A 231 -40.03 -21.90 -5.28
CA GLY A 231 -40.32 -23.24 -5.79
C GLY A 231 -40.65 -24.24 -4.67
N LEU A 232 -39.82 -24.29 -3.61
CA LEU A 232 -40.06 -25.15 -2.45
C LEU A 232 -41.39 -24.79 -1.74
N GLN A 233 -41.72 -23.51 -1.63
CA GLN A 233 -42.99 -23.08 -1.03
C GLN A 233 -44.19 -23.49 -1.89
N ALA A 234 -44.09 -23.36 -3.21
CA ALA A 234 -45.14 -23.79 -4.14
C ALA A 234 -45.37 -25.31 -4.05
N GLU A 235 -44.30 -26.10 -3.96
CA GLU A 235 -44.41 -27.56 -3.79
C GLU A 235 -45.00 -27.96 -2.44
N LYS A 236 -44.61 -27.29 -1.35
CA LYS A 236 -45.24 -27.50 -0.04
C LYS A 236 -46.74 -27.21 -0.08
N ALA A 237 -47.16 -26.15 -0.78
CA ALA A 237 -48.56 -25.82 -0.97
C ALA A 237 -49.29 -26.87 -1.83
N ALA A 238 -48.67 -27.35 -2.91
CA ALA A 238 -49.22 -28.40 -3.76
C ALA A 238 -49.38 -29.73 -3.00
N ALA A 239 -48.38 -30.14 -2.22
CA ALA A 239 -48.43 -31.36 -1.40
C ALA A 239 -49.53 -31.28 -0.32
N LEU A 240 -49.75 -30.11 0.28
CA LEU A 240 -50.86 -29.89 1.21
C LEU A 240 -52.22 -30.00 0.50
N ALA A 241 -52.37 -29.43 -0.69
CA ALA A 241 -53.58 -29.54 -1.49
C ALA A 241 -53.86 -30.99 -1.90
N GLU A 242 -52.84 -31.76 -2.27
CA GLU A 242 -52.99 -33.19 -2.55
C GLU A 242 -53.36 -34.00 -1.31
N ARG A 243 -52.77 -33.72 -0.13
CA ARG A 243 -53.20 -34.33 1.13
C ARG A 243 -54.66 -34.06 1.44
N GLN A 244 -55.12 -32.83 1.21
CA GLN A 244 -56.53 -32.47 1.39
C GLN A 244 -57.43 -33.24 0.42
N ARG A 245 -57.07 -33.32 -0.87
CA ARG A 245 -57.80 -34.14 -1.86
C ARG A 245 -57.84 -35.61 -1.47
N ALA A 246 -56.72 -36.17 -1.03
CA ALA A 246 -56.65 -37.56 -0.57
C ALA A 246 -57.53 -37.79 0.66
N SER A 247 -57.61 -36.83 1.58
CA SER A 247 -58.49 -36.93 2.76
C SER A 247 -59.98 -36.88 2.37
N LEU A 248 -60.36 -36.06 1.39
CA LEU A 248 -61.73 -36.01 0.86
C LEU A 248 -62.09 -37.32 0.14
N LEU A 249 -61.18 -37.85 -0.71
CA LEU A 249 -61.40 -39.14 -1.35
C LEU A 249 -61.52 -40.28 -0.33
N GLN A 250 -60.78 -40.21 0.78
CA GLN A 250 -60.90 -41.17 1.87
C GLN A 250 -62.25 -41.05 2.60
N SER A 251 -62.76 -39.82 2.85
CA SER A 251 -64.10 -39.65 3.41
C SER A 251 -65.18 -40.17 2.48
N ASP A 252 -65.09 -39.86 1.18
CA ASP A 252 -66.04 -40.32 0.17
C ASP A 252 -66.05 -41.85 0.07
N LEU A 253 -64.87 -42.49 0.12
CA LEU A 253 -64.76 -43.95 0.16
C LEU A 253 -65.43 -44.54 1.40
N THR A 254 -65.23 -43.95 2.59
CA THR A 254 -65.88 -44.43 3.82
C THR A 254 -67.40 -44.24 3.77
N GLU A 255 -67.88 -43.15 3.17
CA GLU A 255 -69.30 -42.90 2.97
C GLU A 255 -69.89 -43.93 2.00
N LEU A 256 -69.23 -44.18 0.87
CA LEU A 256 -69.64 -45.20 -0.09
C LEU A 256 -69.66 -46.60 0.56
N GLN A 257 -68.64 -46.98 1.32
CA GLN A 257 -68.63 -48.24 2.08
C GLN A 257 -69.82 -48.34 3.03
N SER A 258 -70.14 -47.28 3.77
CA SER A 258 -71.31 -47.24 4.65
C SER A 258 -72.63 -47.37 3.88
N LYS A 259 -72.76 -46.69 2.73
CA LYS A 259 -73.92 -46.78 1.84
C LYS A 259 -74.07 -48.19 1.25
N THR A 260 -72.98 -48.83 0.86
CA THR A 260 -72.98 -50.21 0.37
C THR A 260 -73.38 -51.19 1.47
N GLN A 261 -72.91 -51.00 2.71
CA GLN A 261 -73.33 -51.82 3.87
C GLN A 261 -74.82 -51.64 4.18
N LEU A 262 -75.33 -50.39 4.14
CA LEU A 262 -76.76 -50.11 4.31
C LEU A 262 -77.60 -50.74 3.19
N ALA A 263 -77.14 -50.66 1.94
CA ALA A 263 -77.80 -51.30 0.80
C ALA A 263 -77.80 -52.83 0.96
N ALA A 264 -76.70 -53.44 1.40
CA ALA A 264 -76.62 -54.87 1.68
C ALA A 264 -77.52 -55.29 2.85
N ALA A 265 -77.65 -54.46 3.88
CA ALA A 265 -78.59 -54.69 4.98
C ALA A 265 -80.05 -54.57 4.51
N ALA A 266 -80.36 -53.60 3.64
CA ALA A 266 -81.68 -53.43 3.04
C ALA A 266 -82.06 -54.63 2.16
N THR A 267 -81.15 -55.10 1.30
CA THR A 267 -81.41 -56.30 0.47
C THR A 267 -81.56 -57.56 1.32
N ALA A 268 -80.78 -57.71 2.40
CA ALA A 268 -80.95 -58.80 3.35
C ALA A 268 -82.32 -58.73 4.07
N ALA A 269 -82.79 -57.53 4.42
CA ALA A 269 -84.12 -57.33 5.01
C ALA A 269 -85.24 -57.65 4.00
N GLU A 270 -85.12 -57.20 2.75
CA GLU A 270 -86.07 -57.54 1.67
C GLU A 270 -86.11 -59.06 1.43
N GLN A 271 -84.95 -59.74 1.43
CA GLN A 271 -84.89 -61.20 1.32
C GLN A 271 -85.59 -61.89 2.49
N ALA A 272 -85.37 -61.43 3.73
CA ALA A 272 -86.05 -61.97 4.90
C ALA A 272 -87.58 -61.75 4.85
N GLU A 273 -88.04 -60.61 4.33
CA GLU A 273 -89.47 -60.34 4.13
C GLU A 273 -90.07 -61.21 3.03
N LEU A 274 -89.36 -61.40 1.90
CA LEU A 274 -89.75 -62.32 0.84
C LEU A 274 -89.83 -63.77 1.35
N GLU A 275 -88.87 -64.22 2.17
CA GLU A 275 -88.89 -65.54 2.81
C GLU A 275 -90.12 -65.68 3.73
N ARG A 276 -90.42 -64.65 4.54
CA ARG A 276 -91.60 -64.62 5.41
C ARG A 276 -92.89 -64.71 4.59
N LEU A 277 -93.01 -63.93 3.50
CA LEU A 277 -94.17 -63.95 2.61
C LEU A 277 -94.30 -65.29 1.89
N ARG A 278 -93.19 -65.92 1.51
CA ARG A 278 -93.17 -67.25 0.93
C ARG A 278 -93.71 -68.31 1.91
N ILE A 279 -93.22 -68.32 3.14
CA ILE A 279 -93.72 -69.21 4.21
C ILE A 279 -95.21 -68.97 4.46
N GLN A 280 -95.66 -67.71 4.50
CA GLN A 280 -97.06 -67.37 4.66
C GLN A 280 -97.92 -67.87 3.48
N ASN A 281 -97.41 -67.78 2.25
CA ASN A 281 -98.10 -68.28 1.06
C ASN A 281 -98.18 -69.81 1.05
N GLU A 282 -97.11 -70.50 1.46
CA GLU A 282 -97.09 -71.95 1.66
C GLU A 282 -98.11 -72.39 2.74
N GLN A 283 -98.24 -71.63 3.84
CA GLN A 283 -99.27 -71.84 4.86
C GLN A 283 -100.70 -71.64 4.34
N ILE A 284 -100.93 -70.59 3.55
CA ILE A 284 -102.25 -70.35 2.92
C ILE A 284 -102.57 -71.46 1.92
N THR A 285 -101.61 -71.89 1.12
CA THR A 285 -101.79 -72.95 0.13
C THR A 285 -102.14 -74.27 0.81
N SER A 286 -101.38 -74.66 1.84
CA SER A 286 -101.70 -75.86 2.64
C SER A 286 -103.05 -75.78 3.36
N ALA A 287 -103.41 -74.62 3.91
CA ALA A 287 -104.75 -74.40 4.49
C ALA A 287 -105.86 -74.52 3.42
N ASN A 288 -105.64 -73.99 2.22
CA ASN A 288 -106.58 -74.07 1.10
C ASN A 288 -106.72 -75.51 0.58
N ASP A 289 -105.63 -76.27 0.53
CA ASP A 289 -105.67 -77.70 0.19
C ASP A 289 -106.41 -78.51 1.26
N THR A 290 -106.26 -78.14 2.54
CA THR A 290 -107.03 -78.73 3.64
C THR A 290 -108.51 -78.43 3.49
N LEU A 291 -108.88 -77.16 3.22
CA LEU A 291 -110.26 -76.75 2.95
C LEU A 291 -110.84 -77.43 1.70
N ARG A 292 -110.05 -77.61 0.64
CA ARG A 292 -110.47 -78.38 -0.54
C ARG A 292 -110.71 -79.84 -0.19
N GLY A 293 -109.87 -80.43 0.65
CA GLY A 293 -110.06 -81.76 1.21
C GLY A 293 -111.33 -81.85 2.06
N ASP A 294 -111.62 -80.85 2.88
CA ASP A 294 -112.85 -80.76 3.68
C ASP A 294 -114.09 -80.59 2.81
N VAL A 295 -114.03 -79.75 1.77
CA VAL A 295 -115.11 -79.59 0.78
C VAL A 295 -115.30 -80.89 0.00
N ALA A 296 -114.24 -81.61 -0.36
CA ALA A 296 -114.34 -82.91 -0.99
C ALA A 296 -115.00 -83.94 -0.06
N ARG A 297 -114.60 -83.98 1.22
CA ARG A 297 -115.25 -84.81 2.25
C ARG A 297 -116.72 -84.44 2.45
N MET A 298 -117.06 -83.15 2.54
CA MET A 298 -118.46 -82.70 2.61
C MET A 298 -119.24 -83.06 1.35
N ARG A 299 -118.62 -83.02 0.16
CA ARG A 299 -119.26 -83.49 -1.08
C ARG A 299 -119.48 -85.00 -1.06
N GLU A 300 -118.53 -85.79 -0.55
CA GLU A 300 -118.69 -87.22 -0.32
C GLU A 300 -119.79 -87.50 0.71
N GLU A 301 -119.85 -86.76 1.81
CA GLU A 301 -120.91 -86.86 2.82
C GLU A 301 -122.28 -86.45 2.24
N ILE A 302 -122.36 -85.39 1.45
CA ILE A 302 -123.58 -85.02 0.71
C ILE A 302 -123.97 -86.12 -0.26
N LEU A 303 -123.03 -86.70 -1.02
CA LEU A 303 -123.31 -87.85 -1.88
C LEU A 303 -123.78 -89.06 -1.07
N HIS A 304 -123.23 -89.30 0.12
CA HIS A 304 -123.60 -90.39 1.01
C HIS A 304 -124.98 -90.17 1.65
N LEU A 305 -125.33 -88.92 1.98
CA LEU A 305 -126.65 -88.49 2.45
C LEU A 305 -127.68 -88.49 1.33
N THR A 306 -127.27 -88.17 0.10
CA THR A 306 -128.12 -88.27 -1.10
C THR A 306 -128.35 -89.75 -1.43
N ALA A 307 -127.33 -90.61 -1.28
CA ALA A 307 -127.48 -92.06 -1.38
C ALA A 307 -128.38 -92.63 -0.27
N GLN A 308 -128.32 -92.09 0.95
CA GLN A 308 -129.26 -92.41 2.03
C GLN A 308 -130.68 -91.86 1.77
N GLY A 309 -130.82 -90.71 1.11
CA GLY A 309 -132.10 -90.16 0.64
C GLY A 309 -132.73 -90.98 -0.49
N VAL A 310 -131.93 -91.52 -1.40
CA VAL A 310 -132.37 -92.43 -2.47
C VAL A 310 -132.69 -93.82 -1.91
N ALA A 311 -131.96 -94.29 -0.89
CA ALA A 311 -132.30 -95.51 -0.14
C ALA A 311 -133.57 -95.35 0.74
N ALA A 312 -133.89 -94.13 1.18
CA ALA A 312 -135.14 -93.83 1.88
C ALA A 312 -136.34 -93.63 0.93
N GLN A 313 -136.11 -93.34 -0.36
CA GLN A 313 -137.14 -93.25 -1.39
C GLN A 313 -137.40 -94.60 -2.10
N ALA A 314 -136.48 -95.57 -1.97
CA ALA A 314 -136.67 -96.97 -2.35
C ALA A 314 -137.45 -97.80 -1.30
N ASN A 315 -137.65 -97.27 -0.08
CA ASN A 315 -138.33 -97.98 1.01
C ASN A 315 -139.80 -97.54 1.22
N CYS A 316 -140.40 -96.87 0.23
CA CYS A 316 -141.79 -96.36 0.25
C CYS A 316 -142.63 -96.77 -0.98
N GLN A 317 -142.14 -97.65 -1.87
CA GLN A 317 -142.91 -98.24 -2.98
C GLN A 317 -142.69 -99.75 -3.16
N GLU A 318 -142.21 -100.45 -2.14
CA GLU A 318 -142.15 -101.92 -2.04
C GLU A 318 -143.09 -102.45 -0.93
N LEU A 319 -144.30 -101.89 -0.89
CA LEU A 319 -145.51 -102.48 -0.27
C LEU A 319 -146.69 -102.39 -1.24
N GLN A 320 -146.48 -102.86 -2.46
CA GLN A 320 -147.55 -103.21 -3.39
C GLN A 320 -147.16 -104.43 -4.24
N GLN A 321 -146.55 -105.39 -3.55
CA GLN A 321 -146.57 -106.79 -3.93
C GLN A 321 -147.93 -107.34 -3.46
N GLN A 322 -148.69 -107.93 -4.40
CA GLN A 322 -149.95 -108.70 -4.25
C GLN A 322 -151.12 -108.16 -5.08
N ARG A 323 -150.90 -107.90 -6.36
CA ARG A 323 -151.94 -108.23 -7.32
C ARG A 323 -151.35 -108.63 -8.68
N GLU A 324 -151.10 -109.93 -8.77
CA GLU A 324 -151.13 -110.70 -10.02
C GLU A 324 -149.93 -110.40 -10.93
N ASP A 325 -148.71 -110.81 -10.56
CA ASP A 325 -148.23 -112.17 -10.83
C ASP A 325 -148.85 -112.83 -12.08
N LEU A 326 -147.99 -112.97 -13.09
CA LEU A 326 -147.98 -113.94 -14.19
C LEU A 326 -148.66 -113.51 -15.49
N GLN A 327 -147.80 -113.13 -16.45
CA GLN A 327 -147.66 -113.70 -17.81
C GLN A 327 -147.02 -112.62 -18.70
N LEU A 328 -145.79 -112.69 -19.22
CA LEU A 328 -144.99 -113.81 -19.69
C LEU A 328 -143.54 -113.32 -19.87
N GLN A 329 -142.60 -114.09 -19.30
CA GLN A 329 -141.37 -114.59 -19.94
C GLN A 329 -140.15 -113.70 -20.28
N LEU A 330 -139.00 -114.20 -19.78
CA LEU A 330 -137.61 -114.19 -20.32
C LEU A 330 -136.76 -112.98 -19.93
N ALA A 331 -135.80 -113.05 -18.99
CA ALA A 331 -134.87 -114.12 -18.63
C ALA A 331 -134.07 -114.70 -19.81
N SER A 332 -133.20 -113.88 -20.42
CA SER A 332 -131.85 -114.31 -20.86
C SER A 332 -131.03 -113.09 -21.34
N THR A 333 -129.91 -112.78 -20.67
CA THR A 333 -128.73 -111.94 -21.08
C THR A 333 -128.08 -111.13 -19.95
N ARG A 334 -128.31 -111.43 -18.66
CA ARG A 334 -127.67 -110.69 -17.54
C ARG A 334 -126.37 -111.34 -17.02
N ASP A 335 -126.28 -112.66 -16.98
CA ASP A 335 -125.15 -113.36 -16.34
C ASP A 335 -123.86 -113.46 -17.21
N SER A 336 -123.90 -112.97 -18.46
CA SER A 336 -122.76 -112.99 -19.38
C SER A 336 -121.93 -111.69 -19.40
N LEU A 337 -122.45 -110.59 -18.83
CA LEU A 337 -121.76 -109.29 -18.83
C LEU A 337 -121.03 -109.00 -17.51
N GLU A 338 -121.49 -109.56 -16.38
CA GLU A 338 -120.88 -109.30 -15.07
C GLU A 338 -119.50 -109.95 -14.90
N ARG A 339 -119.20 -111.07 -15.58
CA ARG A 339 -117.86 -111.69 -15.53
C ARG A 339 -116.79 -110.99 -16.39
N ARG A 340 -117.19 -110.17 -17.36
CA ARG A 340 -116.26 -109.50 -18.29
C ARG A 340 -115.83 -108.11 -17.81
N ILE A 341 -116.65 -107.47 -16.96
CA ILE A 341 -116.34 -106.19 -16.33
C ILE A 341 -115.28 -106.38 -15.22
N HIS A 342 -115.36 -107.45 -14.44
CA HIS A 342 -114.42 -107.67 -13.33
C HIS A 342 -112.99 -108.02 -13.77
N GLN A 343 -112.80 -108.61 -14.97
CA GLN A 343 -111.45 -108.87 -15.52
C GLN A 343 -110.75 -107.61 -16.07
N LEU A 344 -111.50 -106.57 -16.46
CA LEU A 344 -110.93 -105.33 -17.00
C LEU A 344 -110.55 -104.32 -15.89
N GLU A 345 -111.22 -104.37 -14.73
CA GLU A 345 -110.94 -103.48 -13.61
C GLU A 345 -109.65 -103.82 -12.84
N VAL A 346 -109.25 -105.10 -12.84
CA VAL A 346 -108.02 -105.55 -12.16
C VAL A 346 -106.76 -105.21 -12.98
N GLY A 347 -106.81 -105.33 -14.32
CA GLY A 347 -105.67 -104.98 -15.18
C GLY A 347 -105.36 -103.47 -15.26
N TRP A 348 -106.36 -102.60 -15.07
CA TRP A 348 -106.18 -101.14 -15.18
C TRP A 348 -105.63 -100.49 -13.90
N ARG A 349 -105.85 -101.09 -12.73
CA ARG A 349 -105.36 -100.57 -11.45
C ARG A 349 -103.87 -100.85 -11.26
N ASP A 350 -103.37 -102.00 -11.71
CA ASP A 350 -101.96 -102.37 -11.59
C ASP A 350 -101.05 -101.63 -12.61
N ASP A 351 -101.56 -101.35 -13.82
CA ASP A 351 -100.83 -100.57 -14.85
C ASP A 351 -100.81 -99.04 -14.59
N SER A 352 -101.75 -98.54 -13.78
CA SER A 352 -101.83 -97.13 -13.38
C SER A 352 -100.92 -96.83 -12.18
N ALA A 353 -100.89 -97.73 -11.19
CA ALA A 353 -100.05 -97.58 -10.00
C ALA A 353 -98.54 -97.71 -10.32
N THR A 354 -98.17 -98.57 -11.27
CA THR A 354 -96.77 -98.71 -11.72
C THR A 354 -96.31 -97.50 -12.55
N ARG A 355 -97.16 -96.94 -13.42
CA ARG A 355 -96.86 -95.69 -14.14
C ARG A 355 -96.80 -94.45 -13.23
N ALA A 356 -97.63 -94.37 -12.20
CA ALA A 356 -97.58 -93.28 -11.22
C ALA A 356 -96.30 -93.32 -10.36
N ARG A 357 -95.85 -94.51 -9.94
CA ARG A 357 -94.58 -94.67 -9.20
C ARG A 357 -93.35 -94.39 -10.07
N ALA A 358 -93.32 -94.90 -11.31
CA ALA A 358 -92.26 -94.58 -12.25
C ALA A 358 -92.21 -93.08 -12.61
N GLY A 359 -93.36 -92.42 -12.71
CA GLY A 359 -93.45 -90.98 -12.94
C GLY A 359 -92.99 -90.15 -11.72
N GLN A 360 -93.32 -90.57 -10.50
CA GLN A 360 -92.86 -89.90 -9.27
C GLN A 360 -91.37 -90.11 -9.01
N GLU A 361 -90.82 -91.30 -9.28
CA GLU A 361 -89.38 -91.54 -9.16
C GLU A 361 -88.58 -90.80 -10.24
N ALA A 362 -89.09 -90.73 -11.47
CA ALA A 362 -88.48 -89.91 -12.53
C ALA A 362 -88.56 -88.40 -12.23
N ALA A 363 -89.68 -87.92 -11.68
CA ALA A 363 -89.81 -86.51 -11.25
C ALA A 363 -88.88 -86.18 -10.07
N ALA A 364 -88.80 -87.06 -9.06
CA ALA A 364 -87.89 -86.88 -7.93
C ALA A 364 -86.40 -86.98 -8.35
N ALA A 365 -86.07 -87.82 -9.33
CA ALA A 365 -84.72 -87.87 -9.91
C ALA A 365 -84.39 -86.61 -10.71
N ALA A 366 -85.35 -86.08 -11.49
CA ALA A 366 -85.20 -84.82 -12.21
C ALA A 366 -85.07 -83.61 -11.26
N GLU A 367 -85.82 -83.59 -10.16
CA GLU A 367 -85.70 -82.55 -9.12
C GLU A 367 -84.34 -82.62 -8.40
N ARG A 368 -83.82 -83.82 -8.11
CA ARG A 368 -82.47 -83.98 -7.54
C ARG A 368 -81.39 -83.53 -8.51
N ALA A 369 -81.49 -83.90 -9.79
CA ALA A 369 -80.54 -83.46 -10.82
C ALA A 369 -80.57 -81.94 -11.01
N ALA A 370 -81.76 -81.32 -11.05
CA ALA A 370 -81.90 -79.86 -11.12
C ALA A 370 -81.38 -79.15 -9.85
N ALA A 371 -81.57 -79.74 -8.67
CA ALA A 371 -81.02 -79.21 -7.42
C ALA A 371 -79.48 -79.31 -7.37
N GLU A 372 -78.90 -80.41 -7.85
CA GLU A 372 -77.46 -80.58 -7.98
C GLU A 372 -76.84 -79.63 -9.00
N GLU A 373 -77.49 -79.42 -10.15
CA GLU A 373 -77.09 -78.43 -11.16
C GLU A 373 -77.16 -77.00 -10.60
N LEU A 374 -78.23 -76.66 -9.87
CA LEU A 374 -78.37 -75.36 -9.22
C LEU A 374 -77.31 -75.14 -8.11
N LEU A 375 -76.95 -76.19 -7.37
CA LEU A 375 -75.85 -76.14 -6.40
C LEU A 375 -74.49 -76.00 -7.08
N ALA A 376 -74.26 -76.65 -8.22
CA ALA A 376 -73.05 -76.51 -9.02
C ALA A 376 -72.90 -75.09 -9.57
N VAL A 377 -73.98 -74.51 -10.12
CA VAL A 377 -74.02 -73.11 -10.58
C VAL A 377 -73.80 -72.13 -9.42
N LYS A 378 -74.39 -72.37 -8.25
CA LYS A 378 -74.13 -71.55 -7.04
C LYS A 378 -72.67 -71.62 -6.60
N ARG A 379 -72.04 -72.79 -6.61
CA ARG A 379 -70.61 -72.94 -6.29
C ARG A 379 -69.74 -72.20 -7.29
N GLN A 380 -70.02 -72.34 -8.58
CA GLN A 380 -69.30 -71.61 -9.63
C GLN A 380 -69.43 -70.09 -9.45
N HIS A 381 -70.62 -69.57 -9.15
CA HIS A 381 -70.79 -68.14 -8.88
C HIS A 381 -70.06 -67.66 -7.62
N VAL A 382 -70.02 -68.48 -6.55
CA VAL A 382 -69.24 -68.17 -5.35
C VAL A 382 -67.74 -68.15 -5.66
N ASP A 383 -67.25 -69.09 -6.46
CA ASP A 383 -65.85 -69.15 -6.88
C ASP A 383 -65.49 -67.97 -7.80
N GLU A 384 -66.38 -67.58 -8.71
CA GLU A 384 -66.23 -66.38 -9.56
C GLU A 384 -66.22 -65.09 -8.75
N LEU A 385 -67.09 -64.97 -7.73
CA LEU A 385 -67.09 -63.83 -6.81
C LEU A 385 -65.82 -63.79 -5.96
N ALA A 386 -65.36 -64.94 -5.46
CA ALA A 386 -64.11 -65.04 -4.70
C ALA A 386 -62.88 -64.73 -5.59
N ALA A 387 -62.87 -65.17 -6.84
CA ALA A 387 -61.82 -64.85 -7.81
C ALA A 387 -61.79 -63.34 -8.08
N LYS A 388 -62.94 -62.72 -8.37
CA LYS A 388 -63.06 -61.26 -8.53
C LYS A 388 -62.61 -60.53 -7.27
N GLN A 389 -63.00 -60.98 -6.09
CA GLN A 389 -62.56 -60.36 -4.83
C GLN A 389 -61.04 -60.39 -4.68
N ARG A 390 -60.39 -61.52 -4.99
CA ARG A 390 -58.91 -61.60 -4.98
C ARG A 390 -58.26 -60.69 -6.02
N GLU A 391 -58.85 -60.56 -7.21
CA GLU A 391 -58.38 -59.61 -8.23
C GLU A 391 -58.49 -58.15 -7.76
N TRP A 392 -59.63 -57.77 -7.17
CA TRP A 392 -59.82 -56.44 -6.58
C TRP A 392 -58.84 -56.16 -5.44
N GLU A 393 -58.63 -57.13 -4.52
CA GLU A 393 -57.65 -57.01 -3.44
C GLU A 393 -56.22 -56.90 -3.97
N ALA A 394 -55.89 -57.62 -5.04
CA ALA A 394 -54.58 -57.51 -5.70
C ALA A 394 -54.39 -56.15 -6.37
N GLN A 395 -55.41 -55.62 -7.05
CA GLN A 395 -55.39 -54.26 -7.61
C GLN A 395 -55.25 -53.20 -6.53
N LEU A 396 -55.94 -53.35 -5.40
CA LEU A 396 -55.81 -52.43 -4.25
C LEU A 396 -54.38 -52.43 -3.70
N ARG A 397 -53.77 -53.61 -3.52
CA ARG A 397 -52.38 -53.71 -3.06
C ARG A 397 -51.38 -53.10 -4.05
N LEU A 398 -51.63 -53.23 -5.36
CA LEU A 398 -50.82 -52.57 -6.38
C LEU A 398 -50.94 -51.05 -6.29
N LEU A 399 -52.16 -50.51 -6.19
CA LEU A 399 -52.40 -49.07 -6.03
C LEU A 399 -51.79 -48.52 -4.73
N ASP A 400 -51.89 -49.25 -3.63
CA ASP A 400 -51.23 -48.87 -2.36
C ASP A 400 -49.70 -48.91 -2.50
N GLY A 401 -49.16 -49.88 -3.24
CA GLY A 401 -47.73 -49.97 -3.57
C GLY A 401 -47.25 -48.80 -4.42
N GLU A 402 -48.01 -48.43 -5.46
CA GLU A 402 -47.75 -47.27 -6.32
C GLU A 402 -47.83 -45.97 -5.53
N ARG A 403 -48.84 -45.82 -4.67
CA ARG A 403 -48.98 -44.66 -3.78
C ARG A 403 -47.79 -44.55 -2.81
N GLY A 404 -47.37 -45.66 -2.21
CA GLY A 404 -46.21 -45.70 -1.33
C GLY A 404 -44.89 -45.46 -2.07
N ALA A 405 -44.78 -45.85 -3.34
CA ALA A 405 -43.62 -45.54 -4.18
C ALA A 405 -43.58 -44.05 -4.56
N LEU A 406 -44.72 -43.46 -4.94
CA LEU A 406 -44.83 -42.02 -5.22
C LEU A 406 -44.54 -41.16 -3.99
N GLN A 407 -45.01 -41.56 -2.81
CA GLN A 407 -44.69 -40.86 -1.56
C GLN A 407 -43.20 -40.87 -1.25
N ARG A 408 -42.54 -42.04 -1.37
CA ARG A 408 -41.08 -42.14 -1.18
C ARG A 408 -40.31 -41.33 -2.21
N ALA A 409 -40.70 -41.39 -3.49
CA ALA A 409 -40.09 -40.60 -4.54
C ALA A 409 -40.22 -39.08 -4.27
N HIS A 410 -41.39 -38.63 -3.78
CA HIS A 410 -41.59 -37.24 -3.40
C HIS A 410 -40.75 -36.84 -2.17
N GLU A 411 -40.66 -37.69 -1.15
CA GLU A 411 -39.79 -37.45 0.01
C GLU A 411 -38.31 -37.37 -0.40
N GLU A 412 -37.86 -38.28 -1.26
CA GLU A 412 -36.51 -38.27 -1.84
C GLU A 412 -36.26 -36.97 -2.63
N GLU A 413 -37.21 -36.53 -3.46
CA GLU A 413 -37.12 -35.26 -4.20
C GLU A 413 -37.05 -34.04 -3.28
N MET A 414 -37.84 -34.02 -2.20
CA MET A 414 -37.80 -32.95 -1.19
C MET A 414 -36.46 -32.91 -0.47
N THR A 415 -35.91 -34.07 -0.08
CA THR A 415 -34.57 -34.13 0.55
C THR A 415 -33.47 -33.68 -0.42
N ARG A 416 -33.58 -34.01 -1.71
CA ARG A 416 -32.67 -33.54 -2.75
C ARG A 416 -32.71 -32.03 -2.90
N LYS A 417 -33.90 -31.42 -2.94
CA LYS A 417 -34.06 -29.96 -3.01
C LYS A 417 -33.56 -29.26 -1.76
N ASP A 418 -33.75 -29.85 -0.58
CA ASP A 418 -33.19 -29.33 0.66
C ASP A 418 -31.64 -29.36 0.66
N LEU A 419 -31.03 -30.42 0.10
CA LEU A 419 -29.58 -30.48 -0.12
C LEU A 419 -29.09 -29.43 -1.12
N GLU A 420 -29.76 -29.28 -2.26
CA GLU A 420 -29.44 -28.24 -3.26
C GLU A 420 -29.54 -26.83 -2.65
N LEU A 421 -30.54 -26.56 -1.79
CA LEU A 421 -30.66 -25.32 -1.04
C LEU A 421 -29.51 -25.11 -0.03
N LEU A 422 -29.03 -26.17 0.61
CA LEU A 422 -27.88 -26.09 1.52
C LEU A 422 -26.60 -25.78 0.74
N GLU A 423 -26.38 -26.42 -0.41
CA GLU A 423 -25.25 -26.12 -1.28
C GLU A 423 -25.27 -24.67 -1.79
N VAL A 424 -26.43 -24.16 -2.22
CA VAL A 424 -26.56 -22.76 -2.65
C VAL A 424 -26.25 -21.80 -1.48
N ARG A 425 -26.71 -22.11 -0.27
CA ARG A 425 -26.39 -21.32 0.94
C ARG A 425 -24.90 -21.37 1.28
N GLU A 426 -24.24 -22.49 1.05
CA GLU A 426 -22.80 -22.63 1.26
C GLU A 426 -22.01 -21.82 0.23
N ARG A 427 -22.34 -21.97 -1.06
CA ARG A 427 -21.76 -21.13 -2.12
C ARG A 427 -21.99 -19.64 -1.88
N MET A 428 -23.14 -19.24 -1.34
CA MET A 428 -23.40 -17.86 -0.91
C MET A 428 -22.50 -17.43 0.26
N ARG A 429 -22.30 -18.29 1.27
CA ARG A 429 -21.38 -18.00 2.39
C ARG A 429 -19.96 -17.78 1.88
N ASP A 430 -19.48 -18.64 0.98
CA ASP A 430 -18.15 -18.51 0.38
C ASP A 430 -18.03 -17.26 -0.49
N ALA A 431 -19.07 -16.92 -1.26
CA ALA A 431 -19.12 -15.70 -2.05
C ALA A 431 -19.11 -14.44 -1.17
N HIS A 432 -19.86 -14.42 -0.06
CA HIS A 432 -19.82 -13.32 0.91
C HIS A 432 -18.45 -13.19 1.59
N ALA A 433 -17.80 -14.31 1.95
CA ALA A 433 -16.45 -14.29 2.49
C ALA A 433 -15.46 -13.69 1.48
N SER A 434 -15.53 -14.12 0.20
CA SER A 434 -14.70 -13.55 -0.88
C SER A 434 -14.96 -12.05 -1.09
N VAL A 435 -16.21 -11.59 -1.02
CA VAL A 435 -16.55 -10.16 -1.09
C VAL A 435 -15.96 -9.40 0.10
N ALA A 436 -16.01 -9.96 1.31
CA ALA A 436 -15.42 -9.34 2.50
C ALA A 436 -13.89 -9.21 2.36
N ASP A 437 -13.21 -10.26 1.91
CA ASP A 437 -11.76 -10.25 1.66
C ASP A 437 -11.40 -9.19 0.61
N LEU A 438 -12.08 -9.19 -0.54
CA LEU A 438 -11.86 -8.17 -1.59
C LEU A 438 -12.17 -6.75 -1.10
N ALA A 439 -13.17 -6.56 -0.25
CA ALA A 439 -13.46 -5.25 0.33
C ALA A 439 -12.32 -4.76 1.25
N THR A 440 -11.69 -5.66 2.01
CA THR A 440 -10.50 -5.31 2.81
C THR A 440 -9.29 -4.97 1.94
N GLU A 441 -9.10 -5.69 0.82
CA GLU A 441 -8.05 -5.38 -0.16
C GLU A 441 -8.27 -4.01 -0.82
N VAL A 442 -9.51 -3.70 -1.24
CA VAL A 442 -9.87 -2.38 -1.78
C VAL A 442 -9.60 -1.29 -0.75
N ALA A 443 -9.98 -1.50 0.52
CA ALA A 443 -9.70 -0.52 1.58
C ALA A 443 -8.20 -0.29 1.78
N LYS A 444 -7.39 -1.36 1.72
CA LYS A 444 -5.93 -1.28 1.81
C LYS A 444 -5.31 -0.55 0.62
N LEU A 445 -5.75 -0.86 -0.60
CA LEU A 445 -5.28 -0.19 -1.82
C LEU A 445 -5.70 1.27 -1.85
N LYS A 446 -6.90 1.60 -1.37
CA LYS A 446 -7.36 2.98 -1.22
C LYS A 446 -6.48 3.77 -0.24
N TYR A 447 -6.20 3.20 0.93
CA TYR A 447 -5.28 3.81 1.90
C TYR A 447 -3.88 4.01 1.30
N GLN A 448 -3.36 3.01 0.58
CA GLN A 448 -2.08 3.12 -0.12
C GLN A 448 -2.13 4.24 -1.18
N GLY A 449 -3.16 4.29 -2.01
CA GLY A 449 -3.34 5.34 -3.02
C GLY A 449 -3.42 6.74 -2.41
N GLU A 450 -4.18 6.92 -1.33
CA GLU A 450 -4.23 8.18 -0.58
C GLU A 450 -2.87 8.56 0.01
N HIS A 451 -2.13 7.60 0.58
CA HIS A 451 -0.79 7.82 1.09
C HIS A 451 0.17 8.23 -0.03
N TYR A 452 0.19 7.54 -1.17
CA TYR A 452 1.07 7.91 -2.27
C TYR A 452 0.67 9.23 -2.94
N ALA A 453 -0.61 9.58 -2.96
CA ALA A 453 -1.05 10.91 -3.40
C ALA A 453 -0.53 12.01 -2.46
N ALA A 454 -0.55 11.77 -1.14
CA ALA A 454 0.03 12.69 -0.17
C ALA A 454 1.56 12.83 -0.35
N VAL A 455 2.28 11.72 -0.55
CA VAL A 455 3.72 11.73 -0.83
C VAL A 455 4.03 12.46 -2.15
N SER A 456 3.23 12.23 -3.20
CA SER A 456 3.39 12.93 -4.48
C SER A 456 3.24 14.44 -4.31
N LYS A 457 2.25 14.88 -3.51
CA LYS A 457 2.05 16.29 -3.19
C LYS A 457 3.23 16.87 -2.40
N GLU A 458 3.74 16.15 -1.40
CA GLU A 458 4.94 16.59 -0.66
C GLU A 458 6.17 16.69 -1.58
N CYS A 459 6.32 15.77 -2.54
CA CYS A 459 7.39 15.85 -3.54
C CYS A 459 7.22 17.05 -4.49
N GLU A 460 6.00 17.37 -4.91
CA GLU A 460 5.71 18.58 -5.69
C GLU A 460 6.01 19.86 -4.90
N ASP A 461 5.61 19.92 -3.62
CA ASP A 461 5.91 21.05 -2.74
C ASP A 461 7.44 21.21 -2.52
N LEU A 462 8.16 20.10 -2.36
CA LEU A 462 9.64 20.10 -2.27
C LEU A 462 10.28 20.56 -3.58
N LYS A 463 9.74 20.16 -4.74
CA LYS A 463 10.21 20.61 -6.05
C LYS A 463 10.02 22.12 -6.22
N GLN A 464 8.85 22.65 -5.85
CA GLN A 464 8.60 24.10 -5.88
C GLN A 464 9.57 24.86 -4.95
N ARG A 465 9.82 24.33 -3.74
CA ARG A 465 10.80 24.90 -2.81
C ARG A 465 12.23 24.88 -3.37
N LEU A 466 12.59 23.81 -4.09
CA LEU A 466 13.88 23.70 -4.75
C LEU A 466 14.01 24.73 -5.89
N GLU A 467 13.00 24.86 -6.74
CA GLU A 467 12.96 25.86 -7.82
C GLU A 467 13.09 27.28 -7.26
N GLN A 468 12.37 27.61 -6.17
CA GLN A 468 12.53 28.89 -5.48
C GLN A 468 13.95 29.09 -4.93
N ALA A 469 14.55 28.05 -4.33
CA ALA A 469 15.92 28.14 -3.84
C ALA A 469 16.91 28.37 -4.99
N GLU A 470 16.75 27.68 -6.12
CA GLU A 470 17.58 27.89 -7.32
C GLU A 470 17.45 29.32 -7.87
N GLU A 471 16.24 29.88 -7.91
CA GLU A 471 16.03 31.28 -8.29
C GLU A 471 16.74 32.25 -7.33
N THR A 472 16.65 32.01 -6.02
CA THR A 472 17.36 32.86 -5.03
C THR A 472 18.88 32.78 -5.17
N VAL A 473 19.42 31.60 -5.48
CA VAL A 473 20.86 31.44 -5.75
C VAL A 473 21.25 32.16 -7.03
N LYS A 474 20.50 32.00 -8.13
CA LYS A 474 20.73 32.73 -9.38
C LYS A 474 20.71 34.25 -9.17
N ALA A 475 19.76 34.76 -8.38
CA ALA A 475 19.68 36.17 -8.05
C ALA A 475 20.90 36.66 -7.24
N ARG A 476 21.38 35.84 -6.29
CA ARG A 476 22.61 36.16 -5.54
C ARG A 476 23.87 36.10 -6.39
N ASP A 477 23.99 35.11 -7.27
CA ASP A 477 25.12 35.00 -8.19
C ASP A 477 25.15 36.21 -9.15
N ALA A 478 23.99 36.65 -9.65
CA ALA A 478 23.88 37.88 -10.44
C ALA A 478 24.33 39.13 -9.65
N SER A 479 23.86 39.27 -8.40
CA SER A 479 24.27 40.38 -7.53
C SER A 479 25.77 40.36 -7.20
N LEU A 480 26.36 39.18 -6.98
CA LEU A 480 27.80 39.02 -6.78
C LEU A 480 28.59 39.36 -8.04
N ALA A 481 28.09 38.98 -9.23
CA ALA A 481 28.70 39.34 -10.50
C ALA A 481 28.66 40.86 -10.75
N GLU A 482 27.54 41.52 -10.44
CA GLU A 482 27.43 42.99 -10.50
C GLU A 482 28.39 43.67 -9.52
N ALA A 483 28.49 43.18 -8.28
CA ALA A 483 29.43 43.70 -7.28
C ALA A 483 30.89 43.50 -7.73
N ALA A 484 31.23 42.33 -8.28
CA ALA A 484 32.56 42.06 -8.83
C ALA A 484 32.89 42.99 -10.01
N ALA A 485 31.93 43.23 -10.91
CA ALA A 485 32.10 44.18 -12.01
C ALA A 485 32.28 45.62 -11.50
N SER A 486 31.54 46.03 -10.46
CA SER A 486 31.68 47.34 -9.82
C SER A 486 33.08 47.51 -9.19
N HIS A 487 33.56 46.50 -8.45
CA HIS A 487 34.90 46.52 -7.87
C HIS A 487 36.00 46.52 -8.96
N ALA A 488 35.81 45.79 -10.06
CA ALA A 488 36.74 45.82 -11.18
C ALA A 488 36.81 47.22 -11.81
N ALA A 489 35.67 47.89 -11.98
CA ALA A 489 35.63 49.27 -12.46
C ALA A 489 36.32 50.26 -11.50
N GLN A 490 36.15 50.09 -10.18
CA GLN A 490 36.87 50.89 -9.18
C GLN A 490 38.38 50.67 -9.23
N LEU A 491 38.84 49.42 -9.43
CA LEU A 491 40.26 49.12 -9.59
C LEU A 491 40.85 49.80 -10.81
N GLU A 492 40.13 49.83 -11.95
CA GLU A 492 40.59 50.55 -13.14
C GLU A 492 40.65 52.07 -12.91
N LEU A 493 39.69 52.64 -12.17
CA LEU A 493 39.74 54.05 -11.77
C LEU A 493 40.98 54.35 -10.90
N TRP A 494 41.24 53.53 -9.87
CA TRP A 494 42.42 53.70 -9.03
C TRP A 494 43.73 53.48 -9.79
N LYS A 495 43.78 52.57 -10.77
CA LYS A 495 44.94 52.44 -11.66
C LYS A 495 45.15 53.70 -12.49
N ALA A 496 44.08 54.32 -12.99
CA ALA A 496 44.16 55.58 -13.71
C ALA A 496 44.68 56.71 -12.80
N GLU A 497 44.13 56.86 -11.60
CA GLU A 497 44.58 57.84 -10.60
C GLU A 497 46.05 57.61 -10.22
N ALA A 498 46.46 56.36 -9.96
CA ALA A 498 47.85 56.02 -9.66
C ALA A 498 48.80 56.37 -10.82
N ASN A 499 48.37 56.16 -12.07
CA ASN A 499 49.12 56.56 -13.25
C ASN A 499 49.23 58.09 -13.38
N GLU A 500 48.16 58.85 -13.10
CA GLU A 500 48.20 60.32 -13.08
C GLU A 500 49.17 60.83 -12.01
N VAL A 501 49.13 60.27 -10.80
CA VAL A 501 50.06 60.60 -9.71
C VAL A 501 51.49 60.25 -10.11
N ALA A 502 51.73 59.10 -10.72
CA ALA A 502 53.05 58.71 -11.21
C ALA A 502 53.57 59.66 -12.30
N GLN A 503 52.71 60.09 -13.23
CA GLN A 503 53.07 61.09 -14.25
C GLN A 503 53.36 62.47 -13.63
N ALA A 504 52.57 62.90 -12.64
CA ALA A 504 52.79 64.14 -11.92
C ALA A 504 54.12 64.11 -11.15
N ALA A 505 54.42 62.99 -10.49
CA ALA A 505 55.69 62.77 -9.81
C ALA A 505 56.88 62.76 -10.79
N ALA A 506 56.71 62.14 -11.97
CA ALA A 506 57.73 62.15 -13.03
C ALA A 506 57.99 63.57 -13.56
N LYS A 507 56.93 64.36 -13.82
CA LYS A 507 57.05 65.77 -14.21
C LYS A 507 57.73 66.61 -13.12
N TRP A 508 57.40 66.37 -11.86
CA TRP A 508 58.03 67.07 -10.74
C TRP A 508 59.52 66.71 -10.63
N LYS A 509 59.86 65.42 -10.72
CA LYS A 509 61.25 64.96 -10.79
C LYS A 509 62.01 65.63 -11.94
N GLN A 510 61.41 65.70 -13.13
CA GLN A 510 62.00 66.37 -14.29
C GLN A 510 62.22 67.87 -14.03
N ARG A 511 61.27 68.57 -13.40
CA ARG A 511 61.45 69.98 -13.00
C ARG A 511 62.57 70.13 -11.99
N CYS A 512 62.66 69.26 -10.98
CA CYS A 512 63.76 69.28 -10.02
C CYS A 512 65.12 69.05 -10.69
N THR A 513 65.23 68.12 -11.66
CA THR A 513 66.47 67.92 -12.41
C THR A 513 66.84 69.11 -13.28
N VAL A 514 65.87 69.79 -13.88
CA VAL A 514 66.12 71.03 -14.66
C VAL A 514 66.56 72.17 -13.74
N LEU A 515 65.90 72.34 -12.59
CA LEU A 515 66.30 73.34 -11.60
C LEU A 515 67.69 73.05 -11.02
N GLN A 516 68.03 71.78 -10.78
CA GLN A 516 69.37 71.38 -10.36
C GLN A 516 70.39 71.76 -11.44
N ALA A 517 70.15 71.44 -12.71
CA ALA A 517 71.05 71.82 -13.80
C ALA A 517 71.20 73.35 -13.94
N GLN A 518 70.11 74.11 -13.73
CA GLN A 518 70.17 75.59 -13.72
C GLN A 518 70.94 76.15 -12.52
N LEU A 519 70.89 75.49 -11.36
CA LEU A 519 71.70 75.85 -10.20
C LEU A 519 73.17 75.54 -10.48
N ASP A 520 73.47 74.34 -10.98
CA ASP A 520 74.83 73.94 -11.35
C ASP A 520 75.42 74.89 -12.41
N GLU A 521 74.64 75.30 -13.43
CA GLU A 521 75.04 76.29 -14.44
C GLU A 521 75.31 77.67 -13.82
N LYS A 522 74.44 78.12 -12.91
CA LYS A 522 74.65 79.38 -12.17
C LYS A 522 75.85 79.34 -11.24
N ASP A 523 76.12 78.20 -10.61
CA ASP A 523 77.30 78.01 -9.78
C ASP A 523 78.55 78.04 -10.65
N THR A 524 78.53 77.43 -11.85
CA THR A 524 79.63 77.55 -12.82
C THR A 524 79.80 78.96 -13.38
N ASP A 525 78.71 79.70 -13.62
CA ASP A 525 78.76 81.10 -14.06
C ASP A 525 79.27 82.02 -12.93
N ALA A 526 78.86 81.78 -11.68
CA ALA A 526 79.35 82.51 -10.52
C ALA A 526 80.84 82.21 -10.25
N GLU A 527 81.27 80.97 -10.45
CA GLU A 527 82.69 80.60 -10.43
C GLU A 527 83.45 81.27 -11.59
N ALA A 528 82.89 81.31 -12.80
CA ALA A 528 83.49 82.00 -13.94
C ALA A 528 83.56 83.52 -13.74
N GLU A 529 82.54 84.15 -13.15
CA GLU A 529 82.55 85.57 -12.77
C GLU A 529 83.53 85.85 -11.63
N ALA A 530 83.68 84.94 -10.66
CA ALA A 530 84.68 85.04 -9.61
C ALA A 530 86.10 84.92 -10.18
N VAL A 531 86.32 84.00 -11.14
CA VAL A 531 87.59 83.86 -11.87
C VAL A 531 87.86 85.10 -12.71
N ALA A 532 86.89 85.61 -13.48
CA ALA A 532 87.04 86.84 -14.25
C ALA A 532 87.26 88.08 -13.37
N GLY A 533 86.61 88.14 -12.20
CA GLY A 533 86.81 89.18 -11.19
C GLY A 533 88.19 89.10 -10.53
N LEU A 534 88.72 87.90 -10.33
CA LEU A 534 90.10 87.67 -9.89
C LEU A 534 91.10 88.02 -10.99
N GLU A 535 90.85 87.66 -12.25
CA GLU A 535 91.67 88.04 -13.41
C GLU A 535 91.69 89.56 -13.63
N SER A 536 90.55 90.24 -13.46
CA SER A 536 90.45 91.70 -13.51
C SER A 536 91.22 92.37 -12.37
N LYS A 537 91.13 91.83 -11.14
CA LYS A 537 91.95 92.29 -10.00
C LYS A 537 93.44 92.02 -10.21
N LEU A 538 93.80 90.93 -10.87
CA LEU A 538 95.18 90.57 -11.20
C LEU A 538 95.74 91.44 -12.34
N ALA A 539 94.89 91.83 -13.31
CA ALA A 539 95.22 92.81 -14.33
C ALA A 539 95.40 94.23 -13.74
N LEU A 540 94.54 94.64 -12.80
CA LEU A 540 94.69 95.90 -12.04
C LEU A 540 95.96 95.90 -11.17
N ALA A 541 96.25 94.79 -10.49
CA ALA A 541 97.49 94.64 -9.72
C ALA A 541 98.75 94.67 -10.60
N ASN A 542 98.69 94.09 -11.81
CA ASN A 542 99.77 94.19 -12.80
C ASN A 542 99.91 95.61 -13.40
N GLN A 543 98.82 96.36 -13.49
CA GLN A 543 98.85 97.76 -13.94
C GLN A 543 99.43 98.69 -12.87
N GLU A 544 99.13 98.45 -11.60
CA GLU A 544 99.75 99.13 -10.46
C GLU A 544 101.25 98.78 -10.33
N ALA A 545 101.63 97.51 -10.56
CA ALA A 545 103.04 97.09 -10.56
C ALA A 545 103.87 97.73 -11.70
N ASN A 546 103.27 97.98 -12.87
CA ASN A 546 103.92 98.67 -13.99
C ASN A 546 103.94 100.20 -13.86
N SER A 547 103.28 100.78 -12.86
CA SER A 547 103.36 102.23 -12.56
C SER A 547 104.51 102.61 -11.62
N TYR A 548 105.26 101.61 -11.14
CA TYR A 548 106.45 101.75 -10.28
C TYR A 548 107.78 101.48 -11.01
N GLN A 549 107.77 101.40 -12.35
CA GLN A 549 108.95 101.44 -13.21
C GLN A 549 108.89 102.69 -14.09
#